data_AF-A0A842R2F4-F1
#
_entry.id   AF-A0A842R2F4-F1
#
_cell.length_a   1.000
_cell.length_b   1.000
_cell.length_c   1.000
_cell.angle_alpha   90.00
_cell.angle_beta   90.00
_cell.angle_gamma   90.00
#
_symmetry.space_group_name_H-M   'P 1'
#
loop_
_entity.id
_entity.type
_entity.pdbx_description
1 polymer ?
#
loop_
_entity_poly.entity_id
_entity_poly.type
_entity_poly.pdbx_seq_one_letter_code
_entity_poly.pdbx_strand_id
1 'polypeptide(L)' 'METNTSSELISESQFKELKAIKKQTVADLLNELHLEDAYLAVLVDGEKADLTDEIHEGQKIIILPKIAGGSI' A
#
# COMPACT_ATOMS: atom_id res chain seq x y z
N MET A 1 -11.48 25.99 -28.80
CA MET A 1 -10.86 25.89 -27.46
C MET A 1 -11.18 24.51 -26.95
N GLU A 2 -10.21 23.62 -27.13
CA GLU A 2 -10.33 22.21 -26.77
C GLU A 2 -10.30 22.08 -25.25
N THR A 3 -11.34 21.44 -24.71
CA THR A 3 -11.47 21.11 -23.30
C THR A 3 -10.54 19.93 -23.00
N ASN A 4 -9.34 20.20 -22.48
CA ASN A 4 -8.43 19.17 -21.97
C ASN A 4 -8.95 18.64 -20.63
N THR A 5 -10.02 17.84 -20.70
CA THR A 5 -10.47 16.98 -19.61
C THR A 5 -9.98 15.58 -19.93
N SER A 6 -8.69 15.32 -19.79
CA SER A 6 -8.11 13.98 -19.99
C SER A 6 -6.75 13.93 -19.33
N SER A 7 -6.73 13.54 -18.06
CA SER A 7 -5.70 12.70 -17.46
C SER A 7 -6.22 12.34 -16.06
N GLU A 8 -7.10 11.36 -16.00
CA GLU A 8 -6.74 9.97 -15.71
C GLU A 8 -6.99 9.75 -14.22
N LEU A 9 -8.23 9.37 -13.92
CA LEU A 9 -8.55 8.55 -12.77
C LEU A 9 -7.71 7.27 -12.91
N ILE A 10 -6.46 7.32 -12.48
CA ILE A 10 -5.65 6.13 -12.22
C ILE A 10 -6.31 5.51 -11.00
N SER A 11 -7.33 4.69 -11.28
CA SER A 11 -7.79 3.56 -10.48
C SER A 11 -7.24 3.60 -9.05
N GLU A 12 -8.00 4.16 -8.11
CA GLU A 12 -7.82 4.04 -6.65
C GLU A 12 -7.86 2.57 -6.16
N SER A 13 -7.71 1.62 -7.07
CA SER A 13 -8.15 0.23 -6.98
C SER A 13 -6.99 -0.77 -6.96
N GLN A 14 -5.73 -0.34 -7.07
CA GLN A 14 -4.60 -1.25 -7.25
C GLN A 14 -3.56 -1.25 -6.13
N PHE A 15 -3.51 -0.24 -5.27
CA PHE A 15 -2.64 -0.23 -4.08
C PHE A 15 -3.14 0.79 -3.07
N LYS A 16 -2.84 0.57 -1.79
CA LYS A 16 -3.18 1.50 -0.71
C LYS A 16 -1.94 2.27 -0.31
N GLU A 17 -1.98 3.59 -0.47
CA GLU A 17 -0.93 4.50 0.01
C GLU A 17 -1.38 5.15 1.32
N LEU A 18 -0.51 5.15 2.33
CA LEU A 18 -0.75 5.82 3.60
C LEU A 18 0.55 6.31 4.23
N LYS A 19 0.42 7.23 5.19
CA LYS A 19 1.54 7.77 5.95
C LYS A 19 1.52 7.19 7.36
N ALA A 20 2.67 6.74 7.84
CA ALA A 20 2.81 6.25 9.21
C ALA A 20 2.52 7.36 10.21
N ILE A 21 1.65 7.09 11.19
CA ILE A 21 1.25 8.04 12.24
C ILE A 21 1.86 7.72 13.61
N LYS A 22 2.48 6.55 13.76
CA LYS A 22 3.09 6.08 15.00
C LYS A 22 4.16 5.04 14.69
N LYS A 23 5.05 4.79 15.65
CA LYS A 23 6.00 3.68 15.57
C LYS A 23 5.29 2.34 15.73
N GLN A 24 5.43 1.45 14.77
CA GLN A 24 4.92 0.06 14.85
C GLN A 24 5.61 -0.84 13.82
N THR A 25 5.43 -2.16 13.91
CA THR A 25 5.94 -3.07 12.86
C THR A 25 5.03 -3.09 11.64
N VAL A 26 5.54 -3.58 10.51
CA VAL A 26 4.73 -3.89 9.33
C VAL A 26 3.61 -4.88 9.67
N ALA A 27 3.88 -5.90 10.49
CA ALA A 27 2.87 -6.86 10.94
C ALA A 27 1.72 -6.20 11.72
N ASP A 28 2.06 -5.32 12.67
CA ASP A 28 1.06 -4.59 13.46
C ASP A 28 0.17 -3.73 12.56
N LEU A 29 0.78 -3.00 11.61
CA LEU A 29 0.03 -2.19 10.66
C LEU A 29 -0.94 -3.03 9.80
N LEU A 30 -0.49 -4.18 9.30
CA LEU A 30 -1.33 -5.05 8.47
C LEU A 30 -2.52 -5.62 9.28
N ASN A 31 -2.29 -5.97 10.54
CA ASN A 31 -3.33 -6.43 11.46
C ASN A 31 -4.37 -5.32 11.75
N GLU A 32 -3.92 -4.08 12.01
CA GLU A 32 -4.80 -2.93 12.20
C GLU A 32 -5.69 -2.64 10.98
N LEU A 33 -5.20 -2.97 9.79
CA LEU A 33 -5.92 -2.79 8.54
C LEU A 33 -6.73 -4.01 8.11
N HIS A 34 -6.64 -5.12 8.85
CA HIS A 34 -7.23 -6.42 8.50
C HIS A 34 -6.79 -6.92 7.11
N LEU A 35 -5.49 -6.81 6.81
CA LEU A 35 -4.89 -7.15 5.52
C LEU A 35 -3.89 -8.31 5.58
N GLU A 36 -3.83 -9.08 6.67
CA GLU A 36 -2.80 -10.08 6.98
C GLU A 36 -2.58 -11.13 5.87
N ASP A 37 -3.63 -11.48 5.12
CA ASP A 37 -3.56 -12.45 4.00
C ASP A 37 -3.90 -11.84 2.64
N ALA A 38 -4.15 -10.53 2.59
CA ALA A 38 -4.70 -9.82 1.42
C ALA A 38 -3.66 -8.95 0.68
N TYR A 39 -2.37 -9.06 1.04
CA TYR A 39 -1.29 -8.27 0.46
C TYR A 39 -0.26 -9.15 -0.27
N LEU A 40 0.38 -8.56 -1.29
CA LEU A 40 1.51 -9.12 -2.02
C LEU A 40 2.83 -8.65 -1.41
N ALA A 41 2.93 -7.34 -1.15
CA ALA A 41 4.12 -6.70 -0.61
C ALA A 41 3.76 -5.38 0.07
N VAL A 42 4.58 -4.98 1.04
CA VAL A 42 4.56 -3.65 1.66
C VAL A 42 5.85 -2.94 1.27
N LEU A 43 5.73 -1.69 0.83
CA LEU A 43 6.87 -0.81 0.57
C LEU A 43 6.87 0.31 1.61
N VAL A 44 8.02 0.56 2.22
CA VAL A 44 8.27 1.67 3.15
C VAL A 44 9.32 2.58 2.51
N ASP A 45 8.94 3.84 2.27
CA ASP A 45 9.76 4.84 1.55
C ASP A 45 10.30 4.36 0.19
N GLY A 46 9.59 3.43 -0.44
CA GLY A 46 9.94 2.85 -1.74
C GLY A 46 10.73 1.54 -1.68
N GLU A 47 11.16 1.10 -0.50
CA GLU A 47 11.87 -0.16 -0.30
C GLU A 47 10.94 -1.25 0.22
N LYS A 48 11.14 -2.50 -0.21
CA LYS A 48 10.36 -3.63 0.28
C LYS A 48 10.66 -3.88 1.76
N ALA A 49 9.62 -3.98 2.57
CA ALA A 49 9.72 -4.24 4.00
C ALA A 49 9.19 -5.64 4.36
N ASP A 50 9.83 -6.27 5.34
CA ASP A 50 9.43 -7.51 5.97
C ASP A 50 8.50 -7.25 7.17
N LEU A 51 7.77 -8.28 7.60
CA LEU A 51 6.78 -8.17 8.68
C LEU A 51 7.35 -7.64 10.01
N THR A 52 8.63 -7.87 10.26
CA THR A 52 9.34 -7.46 11.48
C THR A 52 9.94 -6.05 11.39
N ASP A 53 9.95 -5.44 10.21
CA ASP A 53 10.55 -4.12 10.04
C ASP A 53 9.76 -3.05 10.79
N GLU A 54 10.48 -2.15 11.44
CA GLU A 54 9.89 -1.03 12.15
C GLU A 54 9.56 0.09 11.17
N ILE A 55 8.34 0.60 11.28
CA ILE A 55 7.86 1.79 10.59
C ILE A 55 7.77 2.93 11.59
N HIS A 56 8.30 4.08 11.22
CA HIS A 56 8.34 5.29 12.01
C HIS A 56 7.35 6.33 11.48
N GLU A 57 6.89 7.20 12.37
CA GLU A 57 6.02 8.31 12.01
C GLU A 57 6.61 9.13 10.85
N GLY A 58 5.77 9.43 9.87
CA GLY A 58 6.15 10.23 8.71
C GLY A 58 6.57 9.44 7.48
N GLN A 59 6.91 8.15 7.62
CA GLN A 59 7.28 7.31 6.49
C GLN A 59 6.10 7.04 5.56
N LYS A 60 6.38 6.94 4.26
CA LYS A 60 5.40 6.62 3.22
C LYS A 60 5.27 5.11 3.11
N ILE A 61 4.05 4.61 3.17
CA ILE A 61 3.75 3.18 3.11
C ILE A 61 2.86 2.91 1.90
N ILE A 62 3.25 1.93 1.08
CA ILE A 62 2.46 1.44 -0.04
C ILE A 62 2.19 -0.04 0.17
N ILE A 63 0.92 -0.43 0.25
CA ILE A 63 0.50 -1.82 0.37
C ILE A 63 -0.02 -2.27 -0.99
N LEU A 64 0.68 -3.23 -1.58
CA LEU A 64 0.28 -3.88 -2.83
C LEU A 64 -0.65 -5.05 -2.48
N PRO A 65 -1.88 -5.11 -3.02
CA PRO A 65 -2.79 -6.22 -2.79
C PRO A 65 -2.28 -7.48 -3.50
N LYS A 66 -2.64 -8.63 -2.95
CA LYS A 66 -2.41 -9.92 -3.62
C LYS A 66 -3.37 -10.03 -4.80
N ILE A 67 -2.89 -9.76 -6.00
CA ILE A 67 -3.68 -9.95 -7.22
C ILE A 67 -3.77 -11.46 -7.48
N ALA A 68 -4.94 -12.04 -7.25
CA ALA A 68 -5.25 -13.38 -7.76
C ALA A 68 -5.41 -13.27 -9.28
N GLY A 69 -4.32 -13.51 -10.01
CA GLY A 69 -4.35 -13.54 -11.47
C GLY A 69 -5.31 -14.62 -11.97
N GLY A 70 -6.39 -14.19 -12.64
CA GLY A 70 -7.18 -14.88 -13.66
C GLY A 70 -7.63 -16.32 -13.38
N SER A 71 -8.95 -16.54 -13.31
CA SER A 71 -9.53 -17.86 -13.63
C SER A 71 -8.98 -18.33 -14.98
N ILE A 72 -8.25 -19.46 -14.96
CA ILE A 72 -8.03 -20.29 -16.15
C ILE A 72 -9.12 -21.35 -16.20
#